data_AF-A0A956QBH4-F1
#
_entry.id   AF-A0A956QBH4-F1
#
_cell.length_a   1.000
_cell.length_b   1.000
_cell.length_c   1.000
_cell.angle_alpha   90.00
_cell.angle_beta   90.00
_cell.angle_gamma   90.00
#
_symmetry.space_group_name_H-M   'P 1'
#
loop_
_entity.id
_entity.type
_entity.pdbx_description
1 polymer ?
#
loop_
_entity_poly.entity_id
_entity_poly.type
_entity_poly.pdbx_seq_one_letter_code
_entity_poly.pdbx_strand_id
1 'polypeptide(L)'
;MKPRGMALAETVAAIFVLASAFVVASVLFHTALQWNSRVYQRQLAVHLAERKLEDIRAWSLQTHGAGSTLFKNGWATQTGGPFTYPEHSGFNLFVDVGLPDPSPTGPSGPFPSPPGPFPGAGFYSPCTQFWGHYPRTKILNDSILQVEVRVEWGNNETFTLVSRLADPIKGFDAPGGIARVTVRQTSGGGNLARNASAEFEADVRDSANNIVDDVMIVWYVEPDSTGNGNLETLDLEGTQARFTNRLDLPPPPAVPDEVIYTGGEVVIGARVRYGGEEAVGWSNALTLAP
;
A
#
# COMPACT_ATOMS: atom_id res chain seq x y z
N MET A 1 -13.99 89.28 -14.32
CA MET A 1 -12.70 88.56 -14.36
C MET A 1 -12.97 87.08 -14.15
N LYS A 2 -12.74 86.23 -15.16
CA LYS A 2 -12.94 84.78 -15.05
C LYS A 2 -11.89 84.19 -14.09
N PRO A 3 -12.25 83.28 -13.17
CA PRO A 3 -11.32 82.78 -12.15
C PRO A 3 -10.30 81.82 -12.79
N ARG A 4 -9.20 82.37 -13.31
CA ARG A 4 -8.10 81.60 -13.92
C ARG A 4 -7.36 80.70 -12.91
N GLY A 5 -7.48 80.97 -11.60
CA GLY A 5 -6.84 80.17 -10.55
C GLY A 5 -7.45 78.77 -10.36
N MET A 6 -8.71 78.57 -10.74
CA MET A 6 -9.42 77.29 -10.54
C MET A 6 -8.92 76.20 -11.50
N ALA A 7 -8.63 76.57 -12.75
CA ALA A 7 -8.07 75.65 -13.76
C ALA A 7 -6.63 75.20 -13.43
N LEU A 8 -5.83 76.07 -12.81
CA LEU A 8 -4.46 75.73 -12.39
C LEU A 8 -4.47 74.73 -11.22
N ALA A 9 -5.33 74.96 -10.23
CA ALA A 9 -5.50 74.03 -9.10
C ALA A 9 -6.00 72.65 -9.57
N GLU A 10 -6.94 72.61 -10.51
CA GLU A 10 -7.42 71.37 -11.12
C GLU A 10 -6.32 70.62 -11.87
N THR A 11 -5.49 71.33 -12.63
CA THR A 11 -4.37 70.71 -13.37
C THR A 11 -3.34 70.11 -12.41
N VAL A 12 -3.02 70.81 -11.31
CA VAL A 12 -2.11 70.30 -10.26
C VAL A 12 -2.70 69.05 -9.62
N ALA A 13 -3.98 69.06 -9.24
CA ALA A 13 -4.66 67.90 -8.68
C ALA A 13 -4.66 66.71 -9.67
N ALA A 14 -4.93 66.96 -10.95
CA ALA A 14 -4.90 65.93 -12.00
C ALA A 14 -3.51 65.30 -12.16
N ILE A 15 -2.43 66.09 -12.07
CA ILE A 15 -1.05 65.56 -12.10
C ILE A 15 -0.79 64.63 -10.92
N PHE A 16 -1.22 64.99 -9.70
CA PHE A 16 -1.07 64.12 -8.52
C PHE A 16 -1.88 62.83 -8.63
N VAL A 17 -3.11 62.90 -9.15
CA VAL A 17 -3.95 61.71 -9.40
C VAL A 17 -3.31 60.81 -10.46
N LEU A 18 -2.81 61.36 -11.56
CA LEU A 18 -2.12 60.58 -12.59
C LEU A 18 -0.82 59.95 -12.06
N ALA A 19 -0.03 60.70 -11.30
CA ALA A 19 1.22 60.19 -10.71
C ALA A 19 0.93 59.06 -9.70
N SER A 20 -0.06 59.23 -8.83
CA SER A 20 -0.46 58.18 -7.88
C SER A 20 -1.00 56.94 -8.58
N ALA A 21 -1.84 57.11 -9.61
CA ALA A 21 -2.33 56.01 -10.42
C ALA A 21 -1.19 55.23 -11.10
N PHE A 22 -0.18 55.93 -11.63
CA PHE A 22 0.98 55.29 -12.26
C PHE A 22 1.83 54.50 -11.26
N VAL A 23 2.04 55.04 -10.05
CA VAL A 23 2.76 54.33 -8.99
C VAL A 23 2.00 53.07 -8.57
N VAL A 24 0.68 53.17 -8.35
CA VAL A 24 -0.15 52.01 -7.99
C VAL A 24 -0.13 50.96 -9.10
N ALA A 25 -0.28 51.35 -10.36
CA ALA A 25 -0.21 50.43 -11.49
C ALA A 25 1.16 49.73 -11.60
N SER A 26 2.26 50.46 -11.38
CA SER A 26 3.62 49.91 -11.41
C SER A 26 3.83 48.87 -10.29
N VAL A 27 3.35 49.16 -9.08
CA VAL A 27 3.42 48.23 -7.94
C VAL A 27 2.58 46.99 -8.21
N LEU A 28 1.35 47.15 -8.71
CA LEU A 28 0.48 46.02 -9.07
C LEU A 28 1.08 45.16 -10.18
N PHE A 29 1.71 45.77 -11.18
CA PHE A 29 2.38 45.03 -12.25
C PHE A 29 3.57 44.23 -11.71
N HIS A 30 4.39 44.83 -10.84
CA HIS A 30 5.52 44.14 -10.23
C HIS A 30 5.08 42.97 -9.35
N THR A 31 4.04 43.15 -8.52
CA THR A 31 3.51 42.07 -7.69
C THR A 31 2.87 40.97 -8.52
N ALA A 32 2.18 41.30 -9.63
CA ALA A 32 1.64 40.33 -10.56
C ALA A 32 2.73 39.46 -11.21
N LEU A 33 3.86 40.06 -11.62
CA LEU A 33 4.99 39.31 -12.17
C LEU A 33 5.64 38.38 -11.15
N GLN A 34 5.80 38.83 -9.90
CA GLN A 34 6.31 37.98 -8.82
C GLN A 34 5.38 36.79 -8.55
N TRP A 35 4.07 37.04 -8.51
CA TRP A 35 3.08 35.99 -8.34
C TRP A 35 3.10 34.98 -9.49
N ASN A 36 3.16 35.46 -10.74
CA ASN A 36 3.24 34.58 -11.90
C ASN A 36 4.48 33.69 -11.86
N SER A 37 5.64 34.24 -11.48
CA SER A 37 6.89 33.49 -11.30
C SER A 37 6.76 32.40 -10.23
N ARG A 38 6.18 32.71 -9.07
CA ARG A 38 5.96 31.73 -7.99
C ARG A 38 5.01 30.60 -8.40
N VAL A 39 3.91 30.94 -9.09
CA VAL A 39 2.95 29.94 -9.58
C VAL A 39 3.64 29.02 -10.59
N TYR A 40 4.41 29.58 -11.53
CA TYR A 40 5.17 28.80 -12.51
C TYR A 40 6.18 27.86 -11.83
N GLN A 41 6.95 28.34 -10.85
CA GLN A 41 7.91 27.51 -10.11
C GLN A 41 7.23 26.36 -9.36
N ARG A 42 6.07 26.60 -8.75
CA ARG A 42 5.30 25.55 -8.07
C ARG A 42 4.75 24.51 -9.04
N GLN A 43 4.21 24.94 -10.17
CA GLN A 43 3.74 24.02 -11.22
C GLN A 43 4.88 23.14 -11.73
N LEU A 44 6.06 23.74 -11.93
CA LEU A 44 7.25 23.01 -12.33
C LEU A 44 7.70 22.01 -11.24
N ALA A 45 7.69 22.40 -9.97
CA ALA A 45 8.01 21.52 -8.85
C ALA A 45 7.06 20.31 -8.77
N VAL A 46 5.76 20.52 -8.97
CA VAL A 46 4.76 19.42 -9.06
C VAL A 46 5.12 18.47 -10.18
N HIS A 47 5.39 19.00 -11.38
CA HIS A 47 5.67 18.17 -12.54
C HIS A 47 6.97 17.38 -12.39
N LEU A 48 7.99 17.97 -11.77
CA LEU A 48 9.24 17.29 -11.42
C LEU A 48 9.03 16.17 -10.39
N ALA A 49 8.20 16.41 -9.37
CA ALA A 49 7.86 15.40 -8.38
C ALA A 49 7.12 14.22 -9.00
N GLU A 50 6.12 14.49 -9.85
CA GLU A 50 5.36 13.47 -10.59
C GLU A 50 6.27 12.66 -11.53
N ARG A 51 7.15 13.33 -12.27
CA ARG A 51 8.12 12.67 -13.14
C ARG A 51 9.05 11.75 -12.35
N LYS A 52 9.61 12.23 -11.24
CA LYS A 52 10.48 11.41 -10.39
C LYS A 52 9.73 10.22 -9.80
N LEU A 53 8.46 10.40 -9.42
CA LEU A 53 7.61 9.31 -8.97
C LEU A 53 7.41 8.25 -10.06
N GLU A 54 7.21 8.68 -11.31
CA GLU A 54 7.08 7.77 -12.45
C GLU A 54 8.39 7.06 -12.78
N ASP A 55 9.53 7.75 -12.70
CA ASP A 55 10.86 7.14 -12.83
C ASP A 55 11.07 6.05 -11.77
N ILE A 56 10.63 6.29 -10.53
CA ILE A 56 10.69 5.31 -9.43
C ILE A 56 9.77 4.12 -9.73
N ARG A 57 8.55 4.33 -10.24
CA ARG A 57 7.65 3.24 -10.65
C ARG A 57 8.26 2.38 -11.75
N ALA A 58 8.81 3.02 -12.78
CA ALA A 58 9.43 2.33 -13.90
C ALA A 58 10.66 1.52 -13.44
N TRP A 59 11.50 2.11 -12.58
CA TRP A 59 12.62 1.42 -11.96
C TRP A 59 12.17 0.23 -11.11
N SER A 60 11.11 0.41 -10.31
CA SER A 60 10.56 -0.64 -9.45
C SER A 60 10.03 -1.81 -10.27
N LEU A 61 9.32 -1.55 -11.38
CA LEU A 61 8.87 -2.58 -12.32
C LEU A 61 10.04 -3.39 -12.90
N GLN A 62 11.15 -2.72 -13.24
CA GLN A 62 12.35 -3.39 -13.76
C GLN A 62 13.12 -4.18 -12.69
N THR A 63 13.17 -3.65 -11.46
CA THR A 63 14.02 -4.18 -10.37
C THR A 63 13.30 -5.19 -9.48
N HIS A 64 11.97 -5.13 -9.38
CA HIS A 64 11.15 -5.99 -8.53
C HIS A 64 10.11 -6.80 -9.31
N GLY A 65 10.07 -6.64 -10.64
CA GLY A 65 9.23 -7.46 -11.51
C GLY A 65 9.65 -8.94 -11.56
N ALA A 66 9.07 -9.69 -12.51
CA ALA A 66 9.27 -11.13 -12.63
C ALA A 66 10.77 -11.53 -12.68
N GLY A 67 11.17 -12.48 -11.83
CA GLY A 67 12.57 -12.96 -11.82
C GLY A 67 13.52 -12.21 -10.90
N SER A 68 13.06 -11.17 -10.19
CA SER A 68 13.96 -10.21 -9.54
C SER A 68 13.87 -10.20 -8.00
N THR A 69 14.54 -9.24 -7.38
CA THR A 69 14.65 -9.08 -5.93
C THR A 69 13.31 -8.72 -5.26
N LEU A 70 13.14 -9.13 -3.99
CA LEU A 70 11.96 -8.81 -3.18
C LEU A 70 11.70 -7.29 -3.13
N PHE A 71 10.42 -6.91 -3.17
CA PHE A 71 9.99 -5.50 -3.21
C PHE A 71 10.50 -4.69 -2.04
N LYS A 72 10.63 -5.25 -0.84
CA LYS A 72 11.16 -4.54 0.34
C LYS A 72 12.64 -4.15 0.27
N ASN A 73 13.39 -4.68 -0.69
CA ASN A 73 14.85 -4.51 -0.79
C ASN A 73 15.23 -3.54 -1.92
N GLY A 74 16.49 -3.07 -1.95
CA GLY A 74 17.04 -2.39 -3.14
C GLY A 74 16.72 -0.89 -3.31
N TRP A 75 15.90 -0.30 -2.44
CA TRP A 75 15.49 1.12 -2.52
C TRP A 75 16.59 2.15 -2.28
N ALA A 76 17.74 1.76 -1.73
CA ALA A 76 18.82 2.68 -1.38
C ALA A 76 19.32 3.54 -2.57
N THR A 77 19.15 3.07 -3.80
CA THR A 77 19.52 3.83 -5.02
C THR A 77 18.49 4.89 -5.42
N GLN A 78 17.26 4.76 -4.94
CA GLN A 78 16.16 5.70 -5.20
C GLN A 78 15.89 6.62 -4.01
N THR A 79 16.33 6.27 -2.79
CA THR A 79 16.20 7.07 -1.57
C THR A 79 17.35 8.07 -1.41
N GLY A 80 17.08 9.20 -0.76
CA GLY A 80 18.02 10.26 -0.48
C GLY A 80 17.96 11.40 -1.50
N GLY A 81 19.09 12.00 -1.79
CA GLY A 81 19.21 13.12 -2.72
C GLY A 81 20.50 13.91 -2.48
N PRO A 82 20.72 15.00 -3.21
CA PRO A 82 19.80 15.58 -4.20
C PRO A 82 19.86 14.85 -5.55
N PHE A 83 18.69 14.55 -6.11
CA PHE A 83 18.54 14.22 -7.53
C PHE A 83 18.30 15.52 -8.31
N THR A 84 18.90 15.64 -9.49
CA THR A 84 18.79 16.83 -10.33
C THR A 84 18.43 16.44 -11.76
N TYR A 85 17.64 17.28 -12.41
CA TYR A 85 17.34 17.19 -13.84
C TYR A 85 18.11 18.30 -14.56
N PRO A 86 19.06 17.98 -15.47
CA PRO A 86 19.90 18.98 -16.15
C PRO A 86 19.10 20.09 -16.86
N GLU A 87 17.92 19.76 -17.36
CA GLU A 87 16.98 20.67 -18.03
C GLU A 87 16.27 21.66 -17.07
N HIS A 88 16.31 21.40 -15.76
CA HIS A 88 15.63 22.19 -14.73
C HIS A 88 16.60 22.54 -13.59
N SER A 89 17.59 23.36 -13.89
CA SER A 89 18.55 23.85 -12.90
C SER A 89 17.87 24.68 -11.80
N GLY A 90 18.40 24.56 -10.56
CA GLY A 90 17.85 25.26 -9.40
C GLY A 90 16.76 24.52 -8.63
N PHE A 91 16.38 23.31 -9.08
CA PHE A 91 15.52 22.38 -8.35
C PHE A 91 16.33 21.18 -7.87
N ASN A 92 16.20 20.87 -6.58
CA ASN A 92 16.78 19.68 -5.97
C ASN A 92 15.66 18.77 -5.50
N LEU A 93 15.74 17.48 -5.85
CA LEU A 93 14.76 16.49 -5.43
C LEU A 93 15.35 15.58 -4.36
N PHE A 94 14.56 15.30 -3.34
CA PHE A 94 14.85 14.34 -2.28
C PHE A 94 13.73 13.33 -2.23
N VAL A 95 14.08 12.06 -2.09
CA VAL A 95 13.14 10.96 -2.05
C VAL A 95 13.31 10.24 -0.73
N ASP A 96 12.21 10.01 -0.04
CA ASP A 96 12.16 9.11 1.11
C ASP A 96 11.26 7.92 0.77
N VAL A 97 11.73 6.72 1.13
CA VAL A 97 10.99 5.47 0.88
C VAL A 97 10.99 4.67 2.17
N GLY A 98 9.79 4.36 2.65
CA GLY A 98 9.65 3.57 3.87
C GLY A 98 8.21 3.17 4.14
N LEU A 99 8.03 2.40 5.22
CA LEU A 99 6.73 2.26 5.84
C LEU A 99 6.28 3.62 6.37
N PRO A 100 4.96 3.89 6.48
CA PRO A 100 4.48 5.09 7.13
C PRO A 100 5.11 5.17 8.52
N ASP A 101 5.79 6.26 8.83
CA ASP A 101 6.34 6.47 10.16
C ASP A 101 5.17 6.55 11.17
N PRO A 102 5.12 5.68 12.21
CA PRO A 102 4.16 5.83 13.29
C PRO A 102 4.43 7.04 14.18
N SER A 103 5.57 7.71 14.01
CA SER A 103 5.85 8.90 14.77
C SER A 103 4.87 10.03 14.37
N PRO A 104 4.28 10.74 15.33
CA PRO A 104 3.66 12.04 15.08
C PRO A 104 4.69 13.12 14.69
N THR A 105 5.91 12.73 14.30
CA THR A 105 7.03 13.62 13.96
C THR A 105 7.45 13.50 12.50
N GLY A 106 6.50 13.63 11.57
CA GLY A 106 6.78 14.49 10.41
C GLY A 106 7.18 15.90 10.92
N PRO A 107 7.95 16.70 10.16
CA PRO A 107 8.58 17.93 10.66
C PRO A 107 7.56 18.81 11.39
N SER A 108 7.68 18.86 12.72
CA SER A 108 6.89 19.60 13.71
C SER A 108 5.81 20.54 13.14
N GLY A 109 4.66 19.99 12.77
CA GLY A 109 3.44 20.75 12.47
C GLY A 109 2.53 20.82 13.71
N PRO A 110 1.73 21.88 13.90
CA PRO A 110 1.07 22.17 15.19
C PRO A 110 -0.22 21.38 15.44
N PHE A 111 -0.49 20.28 14.72
CA PHE A 111 -1.74 19.54 14.85
C PHE A 111 -1.48 18.14 15.45
N PRO A 112 -1.95 17.86 16.68
CA PRO A 112 -1.88 16.53 17.25
C PRO A 112 -2.86 15.58 16.54
N SER A 113 -2.35 14.44 16.06
CA SER A 113 -3.16 13.36 15.52
C SER A 113 -4.03 12.73 16.62
N PRO A 114 -5.29 12.36 16.33
CA PRO A 114 -6.19 11.75 17.32
C PRO A 114 -5.73 10.33 17.70
N PRO A 115 -5.94 9.91 18.96
CA PRO A 115 -5.63 8.55 19.41
C PRO A 115 -6.63 7.56 18.80
N GLY A 116 -6.19 6.83 17.78
CA GLY A 116 -6.94 5.71 17.18
C GLY A 116 -6.64 4.37 17.87
N PRO A 117 -7.52 3.36 17.77
CA PRO A 117 -7.42 2.08 18.48
C PRO A 117 -6.43 1.07 17.85
N PHE A 118 -5.57 1.47 16.90
CA PHE A 118 -4.65 0.56 16.21
C PHE A 118 -3.20 0.87 16.59
N PRO A 119 -2.51 -0.05 17.28
CA PRO A 119 -1.11 0.14 17.67
C PRO A 119 -0.22 -0.26 16.49
N GLY A 120 0.25 0.72 15.72
CA GLY A 120 1.26 0.52 14.68
C GLY A 120 0.90 1.20 13.36
N ALA A 121 1.87 1.93 12.80
CA ALA A 121 1.78 2.38 11.42
C ALA A 121 2.03 1.21 10.49
N GLY A 122 1.19 1.12 9.46
CA GLY A 122 1.22 0.07 8.46
C GLY A 122 0.05 0.25 7.52
N PHE A 123 0.19 -0.25 6.30
CA PHE A 123 -0.93 -0.30 5.38
C PHE A 123 -1.77 -1.52 5.71
N TYR A 124 -3.07 -1.34 5.87
CA TYR A 124 -3.98 -2.45 6.12
C TYR A 124 -4.61 -2.89 4.82
N SER A 125 -4.81 -4.20 4.68
CA SER A 125 -5.54 -4.72 3.55
C SER A 125 -7.00 -4.23 3.55
N PRO A 126 -7.57 -3.86 2.39
CA PRO A 126 -8.97 -3.49 2.32
C PRO A 126 -9.87 -4.68 2.70
N CYS A 127 -10.74 -4.48 3.69
CA CYS A 127 -11.75 -5.47 4.09
C CYS A 127 -12.80 -5.60 2.97
N THR A 128 -12.71 -6.62 2.12
CA THR A 128 -13.81 -7.03 1.23
C THR A 128 -14.65 -8.14 1.90
N GLN A 129 -15.67 -8.69 1.23
CA GLN A 129 -16.45 -9.81 1.78
C GLN A 129 -15.66 -11.13 1.87
N PHE A 130 -14.56 -11.27 1.11
CA PHE A 130 -13.62 -12.41 1.21
C PHE A 130 -12.97 -12.55 2.60
N TRP A 131 -13.15 -11.55 3.46
CA TRP A 131 -12.40 -11.33 4.70
C TRP A 131 -13.19 -11.68 5.94
N GLY A 132 -14.47 -12.03 5.79
CA GLY A 132 -15.34 -12.40 6.92
C GLY A 132 -14.84 -13.61 7.72
N HIS A 133 -13.94 -14.39 7.14
CA HIS A 133 -13.33 -15.57 7.77
C HIS A 133 -12.06 -15.27 8.58
N TYR A 134 -11.44 -14.09 8.41
CA TYR A 134 -10.23 -13.75 9.15
C TYR A 134 -10.58 -13.02 10.45
N PRO A 135 -9.85 -13.31 11.54
CA PRO A 135 -10.15 -12.70 12.83
C PRO A 135 -9.85 -11.19 12.86
N ARG A 136 -8.93 -10.68 12.01
CA ARG A 136 -8.49 -9.27 11.97
C ARG A 136 -7.96 -8.85 10.58
N THR A 137 -7.79 -7.54 10.39
CA THR A 137 -7.17 -6.93 9.20
C THR A 137 -5.67 -7.21 9.13
N LYS A 138 -5.19 -7.73 7.99
CA LYS A 138 -3.77 -7.96 7.71
C LYS A 138 -3.03 -6.65 7.42
N ILE A 139 -1.79 -6.54 7.90
CA ILE A 139 -0.87 -5.45 7.61
C ILE A 139 -0.01 -5.83 6.40
N LEU A 140 0.19 -4.89 5.47
CA LEU A 140 0.87 -5.04 4.18
C LEU A 140 2.25 -4.34 4.21
N ASN A 141 3.15 -4.80 5.08
CA ASN A 141 4.44 -4.13 5.30
C ASN A 141 5.45 -4.40 4.18
N ASP A 142 5.35 -5.54 3.51
CA ASP A 142 6.30 -5.99 2.51
C ASP A 142 5.79 -5.80 1.08
N SER A 143 4.48 -5.57 0.91
CA SER A 143 3.83 -5.35 -0.39
C SER A 143 3.50 -3.89 -0.71
N ILE A 144 3.55 -2.96 0.24
CA ILE A 144 3.25 -1.54 0.00
C ILE A 144 4.28 -0.65 0.71
N LEU A 145 4.83 0.30 -0.03
CA LEU A 145 5.72 1.32 0.49
C LEU A 145 5.16 2.72 0.25
N GLN A 146 5.43 3.62 1.20
CA GLN A 146 5.19 5.05 1.01
C GLN A 146 6.43 5.66 0.36
N VAL A 147 6.22 6.44 -0.70
CA VAL A 147 7.26 7.24 -1.36
C VAL A 147 6.90 8.70 -1.21
N GLU A 148 7.80 9.44 -0.59
CA GLU A 148 7.73 10.89 -0.47
C GLU A 148 8.78 11.52 -1.39
N VAL A 149 8.34 12.36 -2.32
CA VAL A 149 9.21 13.15 -3.19
C VAL A 149 9.11 14.61 -2.77
N ARG A 150 10.18 15.13 -2.20
CA ARG A 150 10.33 16.53 -1.82
C ARG A 150 11.17 17.26 -2.85
N VAL A 151 10.65 18.35 -3.40
CA VAL A 151 11.34 19.23 -4.32
C VAL A 151 11.65 20.54 -3.60
N GLU A 152 12.91 20.96 -3.63
CA GLU A 152 13.38 22.20 -3.03
C GLU A 152 13.91 23.13 -4.12
N TRP A 153 13.52 24.41 -4.08
CA TRP A 153 14.03 25.43 -5.00
C TRP A 153 14.17 26.80 -4.31
N GLY A 154 15.04 27.65 -4.87
CA GLY A 154 15.24 29.02 -4.40
C GLY A 154 15.63 29.11 -2.92
N ASN A 155 14.99 30.02 -2.18
CA ASN A 155 15.27 30.29 -0.77
C ASN A 155 14.41 29.41 0.16
N ASN A 156 14.62 28.09 0.11
CA ASN A 156 13.90 27.08 0.90
C ASN A 156 12.40 26.95 0.59
N GLU A 157 11.98 27.24 -0.65
CA GLU A 157 10.63 26.83 -1.06
C GLU A 157 10.65 25.32 -1.29
N THR A 158 9.66 24.63 -0.71
CA THR A 158 9.54 23.18 -0.79
C THR A 158 8.16 22.76 -1.26
N PHE A 159 8.11 21.66 -1.98
CA PHE A 159 6.90 20.96 -2.38
C PHE A 159 7.08 19.48 -2.09
N THR A 160 6.09 18.86 -1.46
CA THR A 160 6.14 17.43 -1.13
C THR A 160 4.98 16.71 -1.80
N LEU A 161 5.30 15.66 -2.55
CA LEU A 161 4.35 14.71 -3.12
C LEU A 161 4.50 13.38 -2.38
N VAL A 162 3.41 12.89 -1.78
CA VAL A 162 3.37 11.58 -1.14
C VAL A 162 2.52 10.64 -1.99
N SER A 163 3.08 9.48 -2.35
CA SER A 163 2.36 8.41 -3.04
C SER A 163 2.62 7.07 -2.35
N ARG A 164 1.79 6.09 -2.68
CA ARG A 164 2.01 4.69 -2.29
C ARG A 164 2.39 3.90 -3.53
N LEU A 165 3.35 3.00 -3.38
CA LEU A 165 3.75 2.04 -4.40
C LEU A 165 3.48 0.63 -3.88
N ALA A 166 2.85 -0.19 -4.71
CA ALA A 166 2.63 -1.61 -4.43
C ALA A 166 3.67 -2.47 -5.14
N ASP A 167 3.95 -3.66 -4.60
CA ASP A 167 4.80 -4.67 -5.25
C ASP A 167 4.29 -4.92 -6.69
N PRO A 168 5.13 -4.73 -7.72
CA PRO A 168 4.74 -5.02 -9.08
C PRO A 168 4.35 -6.49 -9.23
N ILE A 169 3.35 -6.77 -10.08
CA ILE A 169 2.88 -8.13 -10.31
C ILE A 169 4.01 -8.93 -10.98
N LYS A 170 4.52 -9.94 -10.26
CA LYS A 170 5.47 -10.91 -10.79
C LYS A 170 4.66 -11.98 -11.52
N GLY A 171 4.69 -11.94 -12.86
CA GLY A 171 3.90 -12.88 -13.68
C GLY A 171 4.11 -14.34 -13.30
N PHE A 172 3.04 -15.14 -13.42
CA PHE A 172 3.02 -16.57 -13.08
C PHE A 172 3.58 -17.50 -14.18
N ASP A 173 3.96 -16.93 -15.32
CA ASP A 173 4.42 -17.65 -16.51
C ASP A 173 5.88 -18.11 -16.41
N ALA A 174 6.14 -19.13 -15.60
CA ALA A 174 7.20 -20.09 -15.90
C ALA A 174 6.63 -21.22 -16.78
N PRO A 175 7.43 -21.92 -17.61
CA PRO A 175 6.94 -23.09 -18.35
C PRO A 175 6.47 -24.16 -17.35
N GLY A 176 5.15 -24.24 -17.13
CA GLY A 176 4.52 -25.01 -16.04
C GLY A 176 3.43 -24.26 -15.26
N GLY A 177 3.35 -22.93 -15.42
CA GLY A 177 2.11 -22.13 -15.44
C GLY A 177 1.29 -21.94 -14.15
N ILE A 178 1.78 -22.24 -12.95
CA ILE A 178 1.01 -21.96 -11.72
C ILE A 178 1.94 -21.48 -10.62
N ALA A 179 1.58 -20.38 -9.94
CA ALA A 179 2.13 -20.09 -8.61
C ALA A 179 2.07 -21.35 -7.77
N ARG A 180 3.22 -21.73 -7.23
CA ARG A 180 3.28 -22.93 -6.39
C ARG A 180 2.82 -22.52 -5.00
N VAL A 181 1.51 -22.63 -4.78
CA VAL A 181 0.99 -22.71 -3.44
C VAL A 181 1.41 -24.07 -2.89
N THR A 182 2.35 -24.04 -1.96
CA THR A 182 2.87 -25.27 -1.34
C THR A 182 2.25 -25.39 0.04
N VAL A 183 1.40 -26.40 0.23
CA VAL A 183 0.79 -26.68 1.54
C VAL A 183 1.61 -27.75 2.24
N ARG A 184 2.03 -27.47 3.46
CA ARG A 184 2.85 -28.37 4.29
C ARG A 184 2.17 -28.58 5.62
N GLN A 185 2.09 -29.83 6.04
CA GLN A 185 1.67 -30.15 7.39
C GLN A 185 2.84 -29.91 8.35
N THR A 186 2.64 -29.04 9.34
CA THR A 186 3.66 -28.66 10.33
C THR A 186 3.49 -29.44 11.63
N SER A 187 2.27 -29.88 11.95
CA SER A 187 1.98 -30.70 13.12
C SER A 187 0.80 -31.66 12.91
N GLY A 188 0.63 -32.61 13.83
CA GLY A 188 -0.34 -33.70 13.71
C GLY A 188 0.17 -34.86 12.85
N GLY A 189 -0.47 -36.02 12.98
CA GLY A 189 -0.21 -37.19 12.13
C GLY A 189 -1.09 -37.17 10.87
N GLY A 190 -0.76 -38.02 9.89
CA GLY A 190 -1.63 -38.26 8.74
C GLY A 190 -2.93 -39.01 9.09
N ASN A 191 -3.06 -39.51 10.33
CA ASN A 191 -4.28 -40.10 10.85
C ASN A 191 -4.73 -39.33 12.10
N LEU A 192 -5.93 -38.77 12.06
CA LEU A 192 -6.48 -37.92 13.11
C LEU A 192 -7.63 -38.62 13.84
N ALA A 193 -7.39 -38.92 15.12
CA ALA A 193 -8.42 -39.37 16.05
C ALA A 193 -9.49 -38.27 16.28
N ARG A 194 -10.60 -38.62 16.94
CA ARG A 194 -11.61 -37.64 17.36
C ARG A 194 -10.99 -36.52 18.19
N ASN A 195 -11.31 -35.27 17.87
CA ASN A 195 -10.73 -34.06 18.47
C ASN A 195 -9.22 -33.88 18.28
N ALA A 196 -8.56 -34.75 17.51
CA ALA A 196 -7.19 -34.51 17.12
C ALA A 196 -7.14 -33.41 16.05
N SER A 197 -6.09 -32.61 16.10
CA SER A 197 -5.84 -31.54 15.14
C SER A 197 -4.53 -31.76 14.39
N ALA A 198 -4.48 -31.24 13.17
CA ALA A 198 -3.26 -31.06 12.40
C ALA A 198 -3.13 -29.60 12.00
N GLU A 199 -1.91 -29.10 11.97
CA GLU A 199 -1.62 -27.73 11.55
C GLU A 199 -0.91 -27.74 10.19
N PHE A 200 -1.22 -26.73 9.40
CA PHE A 200 -0.80 -26.55 8.03
C PHE A 200 -0.22 -25.16 7.86
N GLU A 201 0.79 -25.07 7.00
CA GLU A 201 1.41 -23.84 6.56
C GLU A 201 1.41 -23.83 5.04
N ALA A 202 1.13 -22.67 4.45
CA ALA A 202 1.14 -22.49 3.01
C ALA A 202 2.03 -21.32 2.59
N ASP A 203 2.94 -21.61 1.66
CA ASP A 203 3.78 -20.61 1.01
C ASP A 203 3.30 -20.41 -0.43
N VAL A 204 3.25 -19.15 -0.88
CA VAL A 204 3.02 -18.81 -2.29
C VAL A 204 4.35 -18.41 -2.91
N ARG A 205 4.70 -19.04 -4.03
CA ARG A 205 5.93 -18.73 -4.76
C ARG A 205 5.67 -18.22 -6.16
N ASP A 206 6.46 -17.22 -6.57
CA ASP A 206 6.46 -16.67 -7.91
C ASP A 206 7.17 -17.59 -8.93
N SER A 207 7.20 -17.18 -10.20
CA SER A 207 7.90 -17.89 -11.29
C SER A 207 9.41 -18.03 -11.09
N ALA A 208 10.00 -17.21 -10.21
CA ALA A 208 11.40 -17.23 -9.82
C ALA A 208 11.67 -18.04 -8.54
N ASN A 209 10.63 -18.69 -7.99
CA ASN A 209 10.66 -19.45 -6.75
C ASN A 209 10.96 -18.59 -5.50
N ASN A 210 10.75 -17.27 -5.56
CA ASN A 210 10.73 -16.41 -4.39
C ASN A 210 9.38 -16.51 -3.68
N ILE A 211 9.39 -16.35 -2.36
CA ILE A 211 8.16 -16.24 -1.58
C ILE A 211 7.51 -14.89 -1.89
N VAL A 212 6.21 -14.91 -2.16
CA VAL A 212 5.40 -13.71 -2.31
C VAL A 212 4.86 -13.35 -0.95
N ASP A 213 5.43 -12.31 -0.34
CA ASP A 213 5.02 -11.81 0.97
C ASP A 213 3.60 -11.17 0.89
N ASP A 214 2.94 -11.03 2.03
CA ASP A 214 1.64 -10.36 2.20
C ASP A 214 0.44 -10.91 1.39
N VAL A 215 0.57 -12.04 0.72
CA VAL A 215 -0.56 -12.74 0.07
C VAL A 215 -1.60 -13.21 1.08
N MET A 216 -2.87 -13.25 0.70
CA MET A 216 -3.90 -13.89 1.53
C MET A 216 -4.26 -15.25 1.00
N ILE A 217 -4.27 -16.22 1.90
CA ILE A 217 -4.55 -17.62 1.59
C ILE A 217 -5.89 -18.01 2.22
N VAL A 218 -6.85 -18.33 1.37
CA VAL A 218 -8.13 -18.89 1.77
C VAL A 218 -7.97 -20.38 1.91
N TRP A 219 -8.16 -20.84 3.15
CA TRP A 219 -8.10 -22.24 3.53
C TRP A 219 -9.46 -22.90 3.35
N TYR A 220 -9.47 -24.12 2.83
CA TYR A 220 -10.70 -24.91 2.71
C TYR A 220 -10.41 -26.40 2.80
N VAL A 221 -11.43 -27.18 3.15
CA VAL A 221 -11.37 -28.65 3.24
C VAL A 221 -12.02 -29.21 1.97
N GLU A 222 -11.29 -30.07 1.26
CA GLU A 222 -11.84 -30.87 0.17
C GLU A 222 -11.96 -32.32 0.66
N PRO A 223 -13.19 -32.84 0.81
CA PRO A 223 -13.39 -34.23 1.19
C PRO A 223 -13.06 -35.13 0.00
N ASP A 224 -12.12 -36.05 0.15
CA ASP A 224 -11.86 -37.08 -0.88
C ASP A 224 -12.88 -38.24 -0.79
N SER A 225 -13.49 -38.39 0.40
CA SER A 225 -14.59 -39.34 0.63
C SER A 225 -15.66 -38.73 1.55
N THR A 226 -15.92 -39.32 2.72
CA THR A 226 -16.92 -38.85 3.70
C THR A 226 -16.32 -38.00 4.81
N GLY A 227 -15.00 -37.81 4.81
CA GLY A 227 -14.31 -37.07 5.85
C GLY A 227 -14.65 -35.57 5.80
N ASN A 228 -14.80 -34.95 6.96
CA ASN A 228 -15.01 -33.53 7.12
C ASN A 228 -14.50 -33.09 8.50
N GLY A 229 -14.38 -31.79 8.73
CA GLY A 229 -13.97 -31.26 10.02
C GLY A 229 -13.97 -29.75 10.02
N ASN A 230 -13.50 -29.18 11.12
CA ASN A 230 -13.41 -27.75 11.28
C ASN A 230 -12.02 -27.27 10.86
N LEU A 231 -11.98 -26.16 10.12
CA LEU A 231 -10.75 -25.53 9.66
C LEU A 231 -10.75 -24.07 10.11
N GLU A 232 -9.70 -23.67 10.84
CA GLU A 232 -9.55 -22.32 11.33
C GLU A 232 -8.16 -21.77 10.97
N THR A 233 -8.09 -20.48 10.64
CA THR A 233 -6.82 -19.79 10.41
C THR A 233 -6.19 -19.42 11.75
N LEU A 234 -4.90 -19.73 11.94
CA LEU A 234 -4.20 -19.56 13.20
C LEU A 234 -3.52 -18.19 13.35
N ASP A 235 -3.12 -17.60 12.22
CA ASP A 235 -2.26 -16.44 12.18
C ASP A 235 -2.92 -15.24 11.49
N LEU A 236 -2.33 -14.06 11.67
CA LEU A 236 -2.81 -12.82 11.07
C LEU A 236 -2.42 -12.68 9.59
N GLU A 237 -1.38 -13.40 9.16
CA GLU A 237 -0.92 -13.36 7.78
C GLU A 237 -1.77 -14.29 6.90
N GLY A 238 -2.52 -15.21 7.53
CA GLY A 238 -3.36 -16.20 6.87
C GLY A 238 -2.56 -17.37 6.31
N THR A 239 -1.27 -17.50 6.64
CA THR A 239 -0.37 -18.52 6.10
C THR A 239 -0.44 -19.83 6.88
N GLN A 240 -1.14 -19.87 8.02
CA GLN A 240 -1.28 -21.04 8.86
C GLN A 240 -2.74 -21.36 9.16
N ALA A 241 -3.07 -22.65 9.13
CA ALA A 241 -4.39 -23.14 9.48
C ALA A 241 -4.31 -24.39 10.35
N ARG A 242 -5.33 -24.57 11.19
CA ARG A 242 -5.54 -25.76 11.99
C ARG A 242 -6.79 -26.46 11.53
N PHE A 243 -6.63 -27.71 11.12
CA PHE A 243 -7.74 -28.62 10.89
C PHE A 243 -7.97 -29.45 12.15
N THR A 244 -9.23 -29.58 12.57
CA THR A 244 -9.63 -30.43 13.69
C THR A 244 -10.67 -31.43 13.22
N ASN A 245 -10.46 -32.72 13.52
CA ASN A 245 -11.45 -33.77 13.28
C ASN A 245 -12.60 -33.64 14.29
N ARG A 246 -13.46 -32.65 14.03
CA ARG A 246 -14.61 -32.25 14.80
C ARG A 246 -15.47 -31.34 13.92
N LEU A 247 -16.75 -31.66 13.76
CA LEU A 247 -17.71 -30.79 13.09
C LEU A 247 -18.67 -30.24 14.14
N ASP A 248 -18.60 -28.93 14.37
CA ASP A 248 -19.54 -28.22 15.23
C ASP A 248 -20.71 -27.75 14.38
N LEU A 249 -21.88 -28.39 14.54
CA LEU A 249 -23.10 -27.94 13.87
C LEU A 249 -23.78 -26.86 14.73
N PRO A 250 -24.25 -25.75 14.11
CA PRO A 250 -25.04 -24.78 14.84
C PRO A 250 -26.31 -25.49 15.36
N PRO A 251 -26.61 -25.37 16.67
CA PRO A 251 -27.72 -26.09 17.24
C PRO A 251 -29.04 -25.63 16.63
N PRO A 252 -30.01 -26.54 16.40
CA PRO A 252 -31.41 -26.17 16.30
C PRO A 252 -31.81 -25.37 17.57
N PRO A 253 -32.80 -24.48 17.53
CA PRO A 253 -33.15 -23.58 18.64
C PRO A 253 -33.62 -24.25 19.96
N ALA A 254 -33.42 -25.56 20.15
CA ALA A 254 -33.81 -26.32 21.34
C ALA A 254 -32.86 -27.47 21.75
N VAL A 255 -31.67 -27.61 21.15
CA VAL A 255 -30.73 -28.72 21.42
C VAL A 255 -29.34 -28.18 21.75
N PRO A 256 -28.58 -28.76 22.71
CA PRO A 256 -27.17 -28.39 22.93
C PRO A 256 -26.31 -28.67 21.68
N ASP A 257 -25.14 -28.01 21.59
CA ASP A 257 -24.20 -28.15 20.48
C ASP A 257 -23.92 -29.63 20.16
N GLU A 258 -24.31 -30.07 18.96
CA GLU A 258 -24.07 -31.43 18.49
C GLU A 258 -22.72 -31.49 17.77
N VAL A 259 -21.81 -32.29 18.33
CA VAL A 259 -20.49 -32.53 17.77
C VAL A 259 -20.52 -33.81 16.95
N ILE A 260 -20.29 -33.69 15.64
CA ILE A 260 -20.22 -34.83 14.74
C ILE A 260 -18.76 -35.13 14.41
N TYR A 261 -18.43 -36.42 14.34
CA TYR A 261 -17.15 -36.92 13.85
C TYR A 261 -17.42 -37.71 12.58
N THR A 262 -16.67 -37.39 11.54
CA THR A 262 -16.79 -38.05 10.24
C THR A 262 -15.53 -38.85 9.98
N GLY A 263 -15.68 -40.13 9.63
CA GLY A 263 -14.58 -40.93 9.13
C GLY A 263 -14.35 -40.69 7.64
N GLY A 264 -13.14 -40.98 7.15
CA GLY A 264 -12.79 -40.89 5.73
C GLY A 264 -11.49 -40.13 5.50
N GLU A 265 -11.25 -39.75 4.26
CA GLU A 265 -10.06 -39.01 3.85
C GLU A 265 -10.41 -37.57 3.45
N VAL A 266 -9.57 -36.63 3.86
CA VAL A 266 -9.68 -35.20 3.53
C VAL A 266 -8.35 -34.65 3.06
N VAL A 267 -8.41 -33.66 2.18
CA VAL A 267 -7.26 -32.89 1.73
C VAL A 267 -7.48 -31.43 2.10
N ILE A 268 -6.42 -30.78 2.59
CA ILE A 268 -6.48 -29.36 2.94
C ILE A 268 -5.98 -28.55 1.76
N GLY A 269 -6.84 -27.66 1.28
CA GLY A 269 -6.58 -26.76 0.17
C GLY A 269 -6.23 -25.36 0.66
N ALA A 270 -5.28 -24.74 -0.02
CA ALA A 270 -4.90 -23.34 0.13
C ALA A 270 -5.09 -22.63 -1.22
N ARG A 271 -5.92 -21.59 -1.25
CA ARG A 271 -6.24 -20.81 -2.45
C ARG A 271 -5.76 -19.38 -2.29
N VAL A 272 -5.07 -18.86 -3.29
CA VAL A 272 -4.62 -17.47 -3.34
C VAL A 272 -5.08 -16.81 -4.63
N ARG A 273 -5.38 -15.52 -4.56
CA ARG A 273 -5.54 -14.67 -5.74
C ARG A 273 -4.43 -13.61 -5.74
N TYR A 274 -3.55 -13.67 -6.73
CA TYR A 274 -2.44 -12.73 -6.89
C TYR A 274 -2.39 -12.28 -8.35
N GLY A 275 -2.08 -11.01 -8.61
CA GLY A 275 -2.00 -10.49 -9.99
C GLY A 275 -3.27 -10.63 -10.87
N GLY A 276 -4.43 -10.92 -10.27
CA GLY A 276 -5.67 -11.22 -11.00
C GLY A 276 -5.90 -12.70 -11.31
N GLU A 277 -4.87 -13.55 -11.13
CA GLU A 277 -4.92 -14.99 -11.31
C GLU A 277 -5.15 -15.72 -9.98
N GLU A 278 -5.69 -16.93 -10.07
CA GLU A 278 -5.98 -17.78 -8.93
C GLU A 278 -5.06 -19.01 -8.97
N ALA A 279 -4.46 -19.33 -7.82
CA ALA A 279 -3.62 -20.51 -7.66
C ALA A 279 -4.07 -21.31 -6.44
N VAL A 280 -3.91 -22.62 -6.52
CA VAL A 280 -4.37 -23.57 -5.51
C VAL A 280 -3.27 -24.57 -5.21
N GLY A 281 -3.07 -24.83 -3.92
CA GLY A 281 -2.17 -25.84 -3.40
C GLY A 281 -2.91 -26.81 -2.50
N TRP A 282 -2.41 -28.04 -2.42
CA TRP A 282 -3.04 -29.13 -1.69
C TRP A 282 -2.04 -29.80 -0.75
N SER A 283 -2.51 -30.20 0.44
CA SER A 283 -1.75 -31.04 1.35
C SER A 283 -1.72 -32.51 0.88
N ASN A 284 -0.99 -33.35 1.61
CA ASN A 284 -1.24 -34.80 1.56
C ASN A 284 -2.61 -35.10 2.19
N ALA A 285 -3.20 -36.24 1.82
CA ALA A 285 -4.45 -36.71 2.41
C ALA A 285 -4.28 -37.03 3.90
N LEU A 286 -5.28 -36.65 4.70
CA LEU A 286 -5.44 -37.02 6.11
C LEU A 286 -6.54 -38.07 6.22
N THR A 287 -6.28 -39.14 6.95
CA THR A 287 -7.29 -40.11 7.34
C THR A 287 -7.93 -39.70 8.67
N LEU A 288 -9.26 -39.70 8.72
CA LEU A 288 -10.05 -39.33 9.90
C LEU A 288 -10.67 -40.58 10.52
N ALA A 289 -10.50 -40.71 11.83
CA ALA A 289 -11.23 -41.69 12.61
C ALA A 289 -12.66 -41.18 12.89
N PRO A 290 -13.70 -42.00 12.65
CA PRO A 290 -15.07 -41.66 12.99
C PRO A 290 -15.29 -41.60 14.50
#